data_AF-U5U1F8-F1
#
_entry.id   AF-U5U1F8-F1
#
_cell.length_a   1.000
_cell.length_b   1.000
_cell.length_c   1.000
_cell.angle_alpha   90.00
_cell.angle_beta   90.00
_cell.angle_gamma   90.00
#
_symmetry.space_group_name_H-M   'P 1'
#
loop_
_entity.id
_entity.type
_entity.pdbx_description
1 polymer ?
#
loop_
_entity_poly.entity_id
_entity_poly.type
_entity_poly.pdbx_seq_one_letter_code
_entity_poly.pdbx_strand_id
1 'polypeptide(L)'
;VIPRFEELRKEGQSGQTKMTQYTRYLSIALAVLQATGLVALASRGQLLQGCDKEIISNNGIFAMIIIVLVMTAGAALVMWFGEQITERGVGNGMSLLIFAGIAARIPTEGKSILDSRGGLVFGLVCVAALAIVTAVIFVEQGQRRIPVQYAKRVVGRKMYGGSSTYLPLKVNQAGVIPVIFASSLLYLPNLVSQLTSSQNNPDPSWWQEII
;
A
#
# COMPACT_ATOMS: atom_id res chain seq x y z
N VAL A 1 -0.79 15.59 -16.53
CA VAL A 1 -0.30 16.82 -15.88
C VAL A 1 1.12 17.15 -16.32
N ILE A 2 2.05 16.20 -16.42
CA ILE A 2 3.33 16.41 -17.11
C ILE A 2 3.18 15.93 -18.58
N PRO A 3 3.30 16.82 -19.58
CA PRO A 3 3.01 16.49 -20.99
C PRO A 3 3.90 15.37 -21.55
N ARG A 4 5.17 15.30 -21.14
CA ARG A 4 6.11 14.23 -21.51
C ARG A 4 5.66 12.83 -21.08
N PHE A 5 5.02 12.71 -19.92
CA PHE A 5 4.47 11.42 -19.45
C PHE A 5 3.18 11.04 -20.17
N GLU A 6 2.47 12.01 -20.73
CA GLU A 6 1.28 11.79 -21.54
C GLU A 6 1.63 11.36 -22.96
N GLU A 7 2.68 11.93 -23.56
CA GLU A 7 3.28 11.49 -24.83
C GLU A 7 3.79 10.05 -24.74
N LEU A 8 4.53 9.72 -23.67
CA LEU A 8 4.95 8.34 -23.40
C LEU A 8 3.75 7.40 -23.24
N ARG A 9 2.64 7.83 -22.62
CA ARG A 9 1.41 7.02 -22.57
C ARG A 9 0.77 6.83 -23.95
N LYS A 10 0.93 7.78 -24.87
CA LYS A 10 0.42 7.72 -26.25
C LYS A 10 1.29 6.83 -27.16
N GLU A 11 2.56 6.62 -26.83
CA GLU A 11 3.49 5.72 -27.55
C GLU A 11 3.17 4.22 -27.40
N GLY A 12 2.17 3.84 -26.60
CA GLY A 12 1.74 2.44 -26.46
C GLY A 12 2.65 1.61 -25.55
N GLN A 13 3.01 0.39 -25.96
CA GLN A 13 3.76 -0.55 -25.12
C GLN A 13 5.17 -0.05 -24.76
N SER A 14 5.88 0.58 -25.70
CA SER A 14 7.24 1.09 -25.48
C SER A 14 7.28 2.17 -24.38
N GLY A 15 6.28 3.05 -24.36
CA GLY A 15 6.18 4.10 -23.35
C GLY A 15 5.73 3.59 -21.98
N GLN A 16 4.91 2.53 -21.91
CA GLN A 16 4.60 1.86 -20.63
C GLN A 16 5.84 1.22 -20.00
N THR A 17 6.72 0.61 -20.80
CA THR A 17 7.99 0.06 -20.31
C THR A 17 8.89 1.15 -19.72
N LYS A 18 9.02 2.30 -20.39
CA LYS A 18 9.78 3.46 -19.88
C LYS A 18 9.17 4.01 -18.58
N MET A 19 7.84 4.13 -18.50
CA MET A 19 7.16 4.57 -17.28
C MET A 19 7.44 3.64 -16.09
N THR A 20 7.45 2.33 -16.35
CA THR A 20 7.74 1.31 -15.34
C THR A 20 9.17 1.45 -14.82
N GLN A 21 10.15 1.69 -15.70
CA GLN A 21 11.53 1.96 -15.31
C GLN A 21 11.67 3.17 -14.40
N TYR A 22 11.02 4.29 -14.73
CA TYR A 22 11.02 5.48 -13.86
C TYR A 22 10.39 5.20 -12.50
N THR A 23 9.27 4.47 -12.49
CA THR A 23 8.59 4.08 -11.25
C THR A 23 9.48 3.19 -10.38
N ARG A 24 10.26 2.28 -10.99
CA ARG A 24 11.22 1.42 -10.31
C ARG A 24 12.34 2.23 -9.63
N TYR A 25 12.96 3.16 -10.36
CA TYR A 25 14.01 4.00 -9.79
C TYR A 25 13.51 4.87 -8.65
N LEU A 26 12.32 5.46 -8.81
CA LEU A 26 11.69 6.27 -7.77
C LEU A 26 11.34 5.42 -6.54
N SER A 27 10.85 4.20 -6.74
CA SER A 27 10.53 3.28 -5.63
C SER A 27 11.78 2.86 -4.86
N ILE A 28 12.90 2.61 -5.52
CA ILE A 28 14.18 2.31 -4.86
C ILE A 28 14.69 3.53 -4.08
N ALA A 29 14.63 4.72 -4.66
CA ALA A 29 15.03 5.95 -3.97
C ALA A 29 14.18 6.19 -2.71
N LEU A 30 12.87 5.98 -2.80
CA LEU A 30 11.97 6.04 -1.63
C LEU A 30 12.27 4.94 -0.61
N ALA A 31 12.63 3.74 -1.04
CA ALA A 31 13.01 2.65 -0.13
C ALA A 31 14.29 2.97 0.65
N VAL A 32 15.30 3.56 0.00
CA VAL A 32 16.53 4.03 0.68
C VAL A 32 16.20 5.10 1.71
N LEU A 33 15.36 6.08 1.35
CA LEU A 33 14.95 7.15 2.26
C LEU A 33 14.20 6.56 3.47
N GLN A 34 13.23 5.68 3.25
CA GLN A 34 12.47 5.05 4.33
C GLN A 34 13.34 4.15 5.21
N ALA A 35 14.22 3.33 4.62
CA ALA A 35 15.15 2.49 5.36
C ALA A 35 16.09 3.33 6.23
N THR A 36 16.63 4.43 5.69
CA THR A 36 17.48 5.35 6.46
C THR A 36 16.71 5.97 7.64
N GLY A 37 15.48 6.41 7.42
CA GLY A 37 14.62 6.95 8.48
C GLY A 37 14.34 5.92 9.58
N LEU A 38 13.99 4.69 9.21
CA LEU A 38 13.76 3.60 10.16
C LEU A 38 15.03 3.25 10.94
N VAL A 39 16.18 3.11 10.27
CA VAL A 39 17.44 2.77 10.95
C VAL A 39 17.92 3.91 11.87
N ALA A 40 17.70 5.17 11.50
CA ALA A 40 17.99 6.31 12.37
C ALA A 40 17.14 6.25 13.65
N LEU A 41 15.85 5.93 13.55
CA LEU A 41 14.98 5.72 14.72
C LEU A 41 15.40 4.48 15.54
N ALA A 42 15.89 3.43 14.88
CA ALA A 42 16.39 2.21 15.52
C ALA A 42 17.59 2.52 16.41
N SER A 43 18.56 3.25 15.87
CA SER A 43 19.78 3.63 16.58
C SER A 43 19.54 4.53 17.78
N ARG A 44 18.41 5.26 17.80
CA ARG A 44 18.01 6.13 18.92
C ARG A 44 17.15 5.41 19.97
N GLY A 45 16.89 4.11 19.79
CA GLY A 45 16.01 3.33 20.69
C GLY A 45 14.52 3.73 20.60
N GLN A 46 14.16 4.61 19.68
CA GLN A 46 12.80 5.18 19.59
C GLN A 46 11.86 4.36 18.69
N LEU A 47 12.37 3.35 17.97
CA LEU A 47 11.54 2.46 17.13
C LEU A 47 10.60 1.56 17.94
N LEU A 48 11.00 1.12 19.13
CA LEU A 48 10.22 0.22 19.97
C LEU A 48 10.00 0.87 21.33
N GLN A 49 8.82 1.43 21.54
CA GLN A 49 8.41 1.93 22.86
C GLN A 49 8.43 0.75 23.85
N GLY A 50 9.39 0.74 24.79
CA GLY A 50 9.48 -0.25 25.85
C GLY A 50 10.61 -1.30 25.74
N CYS A 51 11.57 -1.15 24.83
CA CYS A 51 12.78 -2.00 24.79
C CYS A 51 14.06 -1.17 25.03
N ASP A 52 14.57 -1.18 26.27
CA ASP A 52 15.86 -0.57 26.66
C ASP A 52 17.10 -1.39 26.24
N LYS A 53 16.92 -2.47 25.47
CA LYS A 53 18.05 -3.24 24.94
C LYS A 53 18.52 -2.59 23.64
N GLU A 54 19.83 -2.33 23.55
CA GLU A 54 20.48 -1.96 22.28
C GLU A 54 20.13 -2.98 21.20
N ILE A 55 19.23 -2.57 20.29
CA ILE A 55 18.81 -3.38 19.13
C ILE A 55 20.00 -3.60 18.19
N ILE A 56 21.01 -2.72 18.27
CA ILE A 56 22.22 -2.73 17.46
C ILE A 56 23.42 -2.85 18.41
N SER A 57 24.06 -4.02 18.42
CA SER A 57 25.25 -4.30 19.26
C SER A 57 26.49 -3.47 18.89
N ASN A 58 26.46 -2.74 17.76
CA ASN A 58 27.56 -1.93 17.27
C ASN A 58 27.03 -0.68 16.54
N ASN A 59 27.03 0.47 17.20
CA ASN A 59 26.58 1.77 16.66
C ASN A 59 27.53 2.38 15.60
N GLY A 60 28.38 1.57 14.95
CA GLY A 60 29.24 2.03 13.88
C GLY A 60 28.44 2.48 12.66
N ILE A 61 28.82 3.63 12.09
CA ILE A 61 28.26 4.17 10.84
C ILE A 61 28.27 3.12 9.71
N PHE A 62 29.30 2.26 9.71
CA PHE A 62 29.41 1.14 8.77
C PHE A 62 28.30 0.10 8.92
N ALA A 63 27.92 -0.26 10.17
CA ALA A 63 26.82 -1.19 10.43
C ALA A 63 25.47 -0.59 10.00
N MET A 64 25.26 0.71 10.24
CA MET A 64 24.07 1.44 9.81
C MET A 64 23.89 1.40 8.29
N ILE A 65 24.96 1.66 7.53
CA ILE A 65 24.95 1.58 6.06
C ILE A 65 24.61 0.18 5.58
N ILE A 66 25.18 -0.86 6.21
CA ILE A 66 24.88 -2.27 5.87
C ILE A 66 23.40 -2.57 6.10
N ILE A 67 22.82 -2.16 7.22
CA ILE A 67 21.40 -2.41 7.51
C ILE A 67 20.52 -1.73 6.48
N VAL A 68 20.79 -0.46 6.14
CA VAL A 68 20.04 0.27 5.11
C VAL A 68 20.14 -0.42 3.75
N LEU A 69 21.33 -0.89 3.37
CA LEU A 69 21.56 -1.60 2.11
C LEU A 69 20.78 -2.92 2.08
N VAL A 70 20.85 -3.73 3.15
CA VAL A 70 20.13 -5.01 3.25
C VAL A 70 18.62 -4.80 3.22
N MET A 71 18.09 -3.79 3.93
CA MET A 71 16.66 -3.46 3.89
C MET A 71 16.21 -3.01 2.50
N THR A 72 17.01 -2.16 1.84
CA THR A 72 16.72 -1.69 0.48
C THR A 72 16.79 -2.86 -0.52
N ALA A 73 17.78 -3.73 -0.39
CA ALA A 73 17.90 -4.94 -1.21
C ALA A 73 16.70 -5.88 -1.01
N GLY A 74 16.25 -6.08 0.23
CA GLY A 74 15.03 -6.82 0.53
C GLY A 74 13.80 -6.21 -0.12
N ALA A 75 13.61 -4.89 -0.05
CA ALA A 75 12.51 -4.19 -0.69
C ALA A 75 12.55 -4.32 -2.23
N ALA A 76 13.74 -4.22 -2.84
CA ALA A 76 13.93 -4.43 -4.27
C ALA A 76 13.60 -5.86 -4.70
N LEU A 77 13.96 -6.85 -3.86
CA LEU A 77 13.64 -8.26 -4.08
C LEU A 77 12.13 -8.50 -4.05
N VAL A 78 11.42 -7.93 -3.05
CA VAL A 78 9.96 -8.01 -2.96
C VAL A 78 9.28 -7.36 -4.17
N MET A 79 9.77 -6.19 -4.61
CA MET A 79 9.27 -5.53 -5.82
C MET A 79 9.47 -6.42 -7.05
N TRP A 80 10.64 -7.02 -7.21
CA TRP A 80 10.92 -7.94 -8.31
C TRP A 80 10.00 -9.16 -8.29
N PHE A 81 9.74 -9.75 -7.12
CA PHE A 81 8.74 -10.82 -7.01
C PHE A 81 7.34 -10.36 -7.41
N GLY A 82 6.93 -9.13 -7.04
CA GLY A 82 5.65 -8.57 -7.45
C GLY A 82 5.52 -8.44 -8.97
N GLU A 83 6.58 -8.00 -9.64
CA GLU A 83 6.64 -7.95 -11.11
C GLU A 83 6.55 -9.36 -11.72
N GLN A 84 7.32 -10.33 -11.19
CA GLN A 84 7.29 -11.71 -11.67
C GLN A 84 5.92 -12.39 -11.51
N ILE A 85 5.20 -12.13 -10.42
CA ILE A 85 3.84 -12.64 -10.23
C ILE A 85 2.87 -12.03 -11.26
N THR A 86 3.04 -10.74 -11.55
CA THR A 86 2.21 -10.02 -12.53
C THR A 86 2.44 -10.55 -13.95
N GLU A 87 3.69 -10.82 -14.33
CA GLU A 87 4.05 -11.39 -15.64
C GLU A 87 3.49 -12.81 -15.83
N ARG A 88 3.39 -13.60 -14.75
CA ARG A 88 2.81 -14.95 -14.77
C ARG A 88 1.28 -14.96 -14.76
N GLY A 89 0.63 -13.80 -14.79
CA GLY A 89 -0.80 -13.67 -15.04
C GLY A 89 -1.73 -13.84 -13.83
N VAL A 90 -1.19 -13.94 -12.61
CA VAL A 90 -2.02 -14.06 -11.39
C VAL A 90 -2.34 -12.65 -10.84
N GLY A 91 -3.15 -11.89 -11.58
CA GLY A 91 -3.60 -10.57 -11.15
C GLY A 91 -2.47 -9.54 -10.97
N ASN A 92 -2.62 -8.63 -10.00
CA ASN A 92 -1.61 -7.63 -9.66
C ASN A 92 -0.70 -8.17 -8.55
N GLY A 93 0.55 -8.49 -8.88
CA GLY A 93 1.48 -9.16 -7.98
C GLY A 93 1.81 -8.36 -6.72
N MET A 94 1.89 -7.02 -6.80
CA MET A 94 2.11 -6.19 -5.61
C MET A 94 0.94 -6.28 -4.62
N SER A 95 -0.29 -6.29 -5.11
CA SER A 95 -1.48 -6.44 -4.24
C SER A 95 -1.55 -7.81 -3.58
N LEU A 96 -1.10 -8.86 -4.29
CA LEU A 96 -1.10 -10.23 -3.80
C LEU A 96 -0.05 -10.43 -2.70
N LEU A 97 1.12 -9.81 -2.83
CA LEU A 97 2.14 -9.79 -1.79
C LEU A 97 1.67 -9.07 -0.53
N ILE A 98 1.00 -7.92 -0.66
CA ILE A 98 0.40 -7.20 0.48
C ILE A 98 -0.66 -8.09 1.16
N PHE A 99 -1.52 -8.73 0.38
CA PHE A 99 -2.52 -9.67 0.90
C PHE A 99 -1.87 -10.82 1.68
N ALA A 100 -0.85 -11.46 1.13
CA ALA A 100 -0.14 -12.55 1.80
C ALA A 100 0.50 -12.07 3.13
N GLY A 101 1.07 -10.87 3.15
CA GLY A 101 1.65 -10.27 4.34
C GLY A 101 0.63 -9.99 5.45
N ILE A 102 -0.57 -9.51 5.10
CA ILE A 102 -1.66 -9.29 6.06
C ILE A 102 -2.23 -10.63 6.51
N ALA A 103 -2.48 -11.55 5.58
CA ALA A 103 -3.04 -12.88 5.86
C ALA A 103 -2.15 -13.70 6.80
N ALA A 104 -0.82 -13.60 6.66
CA ALA A 104 0.14 -14.29 7.52
C ALA A 104 0.07 -13.86 9.00
N ARG A 105 -0.44 -12.64 9.30
CA ARG A 105 -0.58 -12.14 10.67
C ARG A 105 -1.89 -12.56 11.35
N ILE A 106 -2.90 -12.93 10.58
CA ILE A 106 -4.22 -13.30 11.11
C ILE A 106 -4.12 -14.46 12.12
N PRO A 107 -3.37 -15.55 11.87
CA PRO A 107 -3.28 -16.67 12.81
C PRO A 107 -2.59 -16.30 14.12
N THR A 108 -1.53 -15.50 14.07
CA THR A 108 -0.77 -15.08 15.27
C THR A 108 -1.60 -14.16 16.15
N GLU A 109 -2.30 -13.20 15.56
CA GLU A 109 -3.21 -12.30 16.30
C GLU A 109 -4.42 -13.07 16.86
N GLY A 110 -4.96 -14.02 16.09
CA GLY A 110 -6.04 -14.90 16.55
C GLY A 110 -5.65 -15.74 17.75
N LYS A 111 -4.44 -16.31 17.75
CA LYS A 111 -3.91 -17.05 18.90
C LYS A 111 -3.71 -16.15 20.13
N SER A 112 -3.16 -14.95 19.93
CA SER A 112 -2.98 -13.97 21.01
C SER A 112 -4.30 -13.63 21.72
N ILE A 113 -5.39 -13.46 20.96
CA ILE A 113 -6.72 -13.18 21.50
C ILE A 113 -7.26 -14.39 22.28
N LEU A 114 -7.07 -15.60 21.74
CA LEU A 114 -7.52 -16.83 22.38
C LEU A 114 -6.83 -17.05 23.74
N ASP A 115 -5.51 -16.86 23.79
CA ASP A 115 -4.70 -17.05 24.98
C ASP A 115 -4.96 -15.94 26.03
N SER A 116 -5.23 -14.69 25.59
CA SER A 116 -5.38 -13.54 26.50
C SER A 116 -6.79 -13.36 27.05
N ARG A 117 -7.84 -13.67 26.27
CA ARG A 117 -9.24 -13.35 26.60
C ARG A 117 -10.18 -14.55 26.58
N GLY A 118 -9.67 -15.74 26.26
CA GLY A 118 -10.43 -16.99 26.25
C GLY A 118 -11.30 -17.22 25.01
N GLY A 119 -11.83 -18.45 24.88
CA GLY A 119 -12.53 -18.93 23.68
C GLY A 119 -13.85 -18.22 23.36
N LEU A 120 -14.56 -17.70 24.37
CA LEU A 120 -15.82 -16.95 24.16
C LEU A 120 -15.58 -15.63 23.41
N VAL A 121 -14.56 -14.88 23.81
CA VAL A 121 -14.21 -13.60 23.16
C VAL A 121 -13.69 -13.85 21.74
N PHE A 122 -12.87 -14.89 21.57
CA PHE A 122 -12.39 -15.30 20.24
C PHE A 122 -13.55 -15.65 19.29
N GLY A 123 -14.53 -16.43 19.76
CA GLY A 123 -15.72 -16.77 18.98
C GLY A 123 -16.52 -15.54 18.54
N LEU A 124 -16.71 -14.57 19.43
CA LEU A 124 -17.40 -13.31 19.10
C LEU A 124 -16.62 -12.49 18.05
N VAL A 125 -15.29 -12.39 18.19
CA VAL A 125 -14.43 -11.71 17.22
C VAL A 125 -14.51 -12.37 15.85
N CYS A 126 -14.51 -13.70 15.76
CA CYS A 126 -14.66 -14.41 14.50
C CYS A 126 -16.01 -14.13 13.82
N VAL A 127 -17.10 -14.10 14.59
CA VAL A 127 -18.44 -13.75 14.07
C VAL A 127 -18.48 -12.31 13.59
N ALA A 128 -17.92 -11.37 14.35
CA ALA A 128 -17.82 -9.97 13.95
C ALA A 128 -16.98 -9.80 12.68
N ALA A 129 -15.85 -10.50 12.57
CA ALA A 129 -15.00 -10.49 11.39
C ALA A 129 -15.75 -11.00 10.15
N LEU A 130 -16.50 -12.10 10.27
CA LEU A 130 -17.33 -12.63 9.17
C LEU A 130 -18.44 -11.64 8.75
N ALA A 131 -19.08 -10.98 9.71
CA ALA A 131 -20.09 -9.96 9.43
C ALA A 131 -19.48 -8.77 8.67
N ILE A 132 -18.31 -8.29 9.10
CA ILE A 132 -17.58 -7.21 8.42
C ILE A 132 -17.19 -7.63 7.00
N VAL A 133 -16.62 -8.82 6.82
CA VAL A 133 -16.25 -9.33 5.49
C VAL A 133 -17.46 -9.39 4.56
N THR A 134 -18.61 -9.85 5.06
CA THR A 134 -19.84 -9.92 4.27
C THR A 134 -20.34 -8.52 3.88
N ALA A 135 -20.31 -7.57 4.82
CA ALA A 135 -20.66 -6.17 4.56
C ALA A 135 -19.73 -5.53 3.51
N VAL A 136 -18.41 -5.77 3.61
CA VAL A 136 -17.42 -5.28 2.65
C VAL A 136 -17.67 -5.86 1.26
N ILE A 137 -17.90 -7.17 1.14
CA ILE A 137 -18.20 -7.82 -0.14
C ILE A 137 -19.48 -7.25 -0.75
N PHE A 138 -20.52 -7.04 0.05
CA PHE A 138 -21.78 -6.46 -0.43
C PHE A 138 -21.58 -5.06 -1.03
N VAL A 139 -20.81 -4.19 -0.37
CA VAL A 139 -20.50 -2.85 -0.86
C VAL A 139 -19.60 -2.89 -2.10
N GLU A 140 -18.58 -3.73 -2.10
CA GLU A 140 -17.59 -3.80 -3.18
C GLU A 140 -18.16 -4.41 -4.48
N GLN A 141 -19.10 -5.35 -4.37
CA GLN A 141 -19.82 -5.91 -5.53
C GLN A 141 -20.95 -4.99 -6.03
N GLY A 142 -21.28 -3.93 -5.29
CA GLY A 142 -22.24 -2.92 -5.69
C GLY A 142 -21.79 -2.22 -6.97
N GLN A 143 -22.60 -2.31 -8.02
CA GLN A 143 -22.38 -1.60 -9.28
C GLN A 143 -23.66 -0.90 -9.76
N ARG A 144 -23.52 0.35 -10.17
CA ARG A 144 -24.55 1.12 -10.87
C ARG A 144 -24.43 0.86 -12.36
N ARG A 145 -25.48 0.29 -12.97
CA ARG A 145 -25.52 0.02 -14.42
C ARG A 145 -26.17 1.21 -15.13
N ILE A 146 -25.39 1.97 -15.91
CA ILE A 146 -25.91 3.08 -16.72
C ILE A 146 -26.07 2.60 -18.18
N PRO A 147 -27.27 2.64 -18.77
CA PRO A 147 -27.48 2.22 -20.16
C PRO A 147 -26.80 3.20 -21.12
N VAL A 148 -26.00 2.67 -22.05
CA VAL A 148 -25.37 3.43 -23.13
C VAL A 148 -25.92 2.92 -24.45
N GLN A 149 -26.45 3.83 -25.25
CA GLN A 149 -26.92 3.53 -26.59
C GLN A 149 -25.79 3.88 -27.56
N TYR A 150 -25.17 2.87 -28.16
CA TYR A 150 -24.21 3.11 -29.23
C TYR A 150 -24.94 3.65 -30.47
N ALA A 151 -24.40 4.72 -31.04
CA ALA A 151 -24.93 5.31 -32.26
C ALA A 151 -24.95 4.25 -33.36
N LYS A 152 -26.13 4.03 -33.93
CA LYS A 152 -26.36 3.00 -34.93
C LYS A 152 -26.03 3.53 -36.31
N ARG A 153 -25.33 2.74 -37.12
CA ARG A 153 -25.22 2.98 -38.57
C ARG A 153 -26.43 2.38 -39.26
N VAL A 154 -27.30 3.22 -39.80
CA VAL A 154 -28.44 2.79 -40.62
C VAL A 154 -27.92 2.52 -42.04
N VAL A 155 -28.08 1.30 -42.54
CA VAL A 155 -27.79 0.94 -43.94
C VAL A 155 -29.08 0.39 -44.55
N GLY A 156 -29.69 1.16 -45.47
CA GLY A 156 -30.99 0.82 -46.09
C GLY A 156 -32.20 0.96 -45.15
N ARG A 157 -33.22 0.11 -45.32
CA ARG A 157 -34.47 0.08 -44.52
C ARG A 157 -34.42 -0.79 -43.27
N LYS A 158 -33.32 -1.52 -43.04
CA LYS A 158 -33.20 -2.46 -41.91
C LYS A 158 -32.27 -1.92 -40.85
N MET A 159 -32.82 -1.74 -39.66
CA MET A 159 -32.09 -1.34 -38.47
C MET A 159 -31.38 -2.55 -37.85
N TYR A 160 -30.14 -2.86 -38.25
CA TYR A 160 -29.34 -3.93 -37.60
C TYR A 160 -28.57 -3.42 -36.37
N GLY A 161 -28.82 -4.02 -35.21
CA GLY A 161 -28.09 -3.75 -33.98
C GLY A 161 -28.78 -2.71 -33.09
N GLY A 162 -29.27 -3.16 -31.94
CA GLY A 162 -29.96 -2.35 -30.94
C GLY A 162 -29.85 -2.99 -29.56
N SER A 163 -28.73 -3.67 -29.28
CA SER A 163 -28.49 -4.14 -27.92
C SER A 163 -28.11 -2.93 -27.07
N SER A 164 -28.95 -2.60 -26.08
CA SER A 164 -28.58 -1.65 -25.03
C SER A 164 -27.45 -2.27 -24.22
N THR A 165 -26.22 -1.79 -24.40
CA THR A 165 -25.11 -2.14 -23.51
C THR A 165 -25.19 -1.24 -22.29
N TYR A 166 -24.88 -1.75 -21.10
CA TYR A 166 -24.70 -0.91 -19.92
C TYR A 166 -23.22 -0.74 -19.62
N LEU A 167 -22.83 0.47 -19.23
CA LEU A 167 -21.52 0.72 -18.63
C LEU A 167 -21.66 0.48 -17.11
N PRO A 168 -20.99 -0.55 -16.54
CA PRO A 168 -20.99 -0.74 -15.10
C PRO A 168 -20.07 0.29 -14.44
N LEU A 169 -20.63 1.08 -13.51
CA LEU A 169 -19.85 1.91 -12.60
C LEU A 169 -19.88 1.27 -11.22
N LYS A 170 -18.73 0.79 -10.74
CA LYS A 170 -18.61 0.29 -9.37
C LYS A 170 -18.93 1.41 -8.37
N VAL A 171 -19.55 1.05 -7.24
CA VAL A 171 -19.83 1.99 -6.15
C VAL A 171 -18.53 2.55 -5.58
N ASN A 172 -17.51 1.69 -5.40
CA ASN A 172 -16.16 2.08 -5.06
C ASN A 172 -15.23 1.98 -6.28
N GLN A 173 -15.00 3.11 -6.96
CA GLN A 173 -14.06 3.14 -8.10
C GLN A 173 -12.60 3.24 -7.66
N ALA A 174 -12.35 3.77 -6.46
CA ALA A 174 -11.01 4.04 -5.96
C ALA A 174 -10.36 2.82 -5.27
N GLY A 175 -11.16 1.82 -4.91
CA GLY A 175 -10.69 0.60 -4.25
C GLY A 175 -10.07 0.90 -2.89
N VAL A 176 -8.91 0.30 -2.62
CA VAL A 176 -8.21 0.37 -1.33
C VAL A 176 -7.10 1.44 -1.30
N ILE A 177 -6.74 2.00 -2.47
CA ILE A 177 -5.60 2.92 -2.62
C ILE A 177 -5.74 4.19 -1.74
N PRO A 178 -6.90 4.87 -1.66
CA PRO A 178 -7.03 6.07 -0.84
C PRO A 178 -6.79 5.84 0.65
N VAL A 179 -7.25 4.70 1.17
CA VAL A 179 -7.09 4.36 2.59
C VAL A 179 -5.62 4.09 2.92
N ILE A 180 -4.92 3.37 2.04
CA ILE A 180 -3.48 3.13 2.19
C ILE A 180 -2.73 4.47 2.17
N PHE A 181 -3.05 5.36 1.24
CA PHE A 181 -2.43 6.68 1.15
C PHE A 181 -2.73 7.56 2.37
N ALA A 182 -3.96 7.52 2.89
CA ALA A 182 -4.30 8.21 4.13
C ALA A 182 -3.48 7.69 5.32
N SER A 183 -3.35 6.37 5.45
CA SER A 183 -2.56 5.77 6.53
C SER A 183 -1.07 6.10 6.44
N SER A 184 -0.49 6.14 5.23
CA SER A 184 0.91 6.52 5.05
C SER A 184 1.13 8.02 5.31
N LEU A 185 0.16 8.87 4.96
CA LEU A 185 0.22 10.31 5.21
C LEU A 185 0.11 10.63 6.71
N LEU A 186 -0.73 9.90 7.46
CA LEU A 186 -0.82 10.02 8.92
C LEU A 186 0.45 9.51 9.64
N TYR A 187 1.22 8.63 9.02
CA TYR A 187 2.47 8.12 9.60
C TYR A 187 3.63 9.12 9.47
N LEU A 188 3.64 9.99 8.45
CA LEU A 188 4.73 10.95 8.21
C LEU A 188 4.95 11.94 9.37
N PRO A 189 3.92 12.58 9.96
CA PRO A 189 4.09 13.46 11.11
C PRO A 189 4.71 12.74 12.31
N ASN A 190 4.28 11.51 12.58
CA ASN A 190 4.82 10.70 13.67
C ASN A 190 6.31 10.41 13.43
N LEU A 191 6.68 10.01 12.21
CA LEU A 191 8.08 9.80 11.81
C LEU A 191 8.92 11.08 12.01
N VAL A 192 8.42 12.23 11.57
CA VAL A 192 9.12 13.51 11.73
C VAL A 192 9.28 13.86 13.21
N SER A 193 8.21 13.71 14.01
CA SER A 193 8.24 14.00 15.45
C SER A 193 9.29 13.16 16.17
N GLN A 194 9.41 11.87 15.86
CA GLN A 194 10.42 11.00 16.49
C GLN A 194 11.84 11.36 16.05
N LEU A 195 12.03 11.79 14.80
CA LEU A 195 13.33 12.24 14.31
C LEU A 195 13.75 13.61 14.87
N THR A 196 12.80 14.52 15.16
CA THR A 196 13.06 15.85 15.72
C THR A 196 13.00 15.91 17.25
N SER A 197 12.38 14.92 17.91
CA SER A 197 12.39 14.74 19.37
C SER A 197 13.76 14.24 19.83
N SER A 198 14.77 15.07 19.61
CA SER A 198 16.08 14.97 20.24
C SER A 198 15.98 15.63 21.61
N GLN A 199 16.47 14.94 22.63
CA GLN A 199 16.42 15.25 24.08
C GLN A 199 16.92 16.67 24.50
N ASN A 200 17.34 17.53 23.58
CA ASN A 200 18.11 18.75 23.85
C ASN A 200 17.52 20.06 23.28
N ASN A 201 16.27 20.11 22.83
CA ASN A 201 15.65 21.39 22.43
C ASN A 201 14.36 21.66 23.23
N PRO A 202 14.34 22.67 24.12
CA PRO A 202 13.17 23.01 24.94
C PRO A 202 12.09 23.79 24.18
N ASP A 203 12.33 24.18 22.92
CA ASP A 203 11.36 24.93 22.12
C ASP A 203 10.62 24.00 21.14
N PRO A 204 9.31 23.76 21.31
CA PRO A 204 8.53 23.04 20.32
C PRO A 204 8.54 23.86 19.01
N SER A 205 8.97 23.21 17.93
CA SER A 205 8.82 23.79 16.60
C SER A 205 7.33 23.99 16.32
N TRP A 206 6.95 25.09 15.68
CA TRP A 206 5.53 25.45 15.40
C TRP A 206 4.70 24.35 14.70
N TRP A 207 5.37 23.39 14.04
CA TRP A 207 4.73 22.22 13.44
C TRP A 207 4.38 21.13 14.45
N GLN A 208 5.07 21.05 15.59
CA GLN A 208 4.77 20.10 16.69
C GLN A 208 3.56 20.53 17.52
N GLU A 209 3.17 21.81 17.50
CA GLU A 209 1.96 22.31 18.18
C GLU A 209 0.67 22.11 17.37
N ILE A 210 0.79 21.87 16.06
CA ILE A 210 -0.37 21.69 15.15
C ILE A 210 -0.77 20.20 15.03
N ILE A 211 0.10 19.28 15.47
CA ILE A 211 -0.15 17.83 15.53
C ILE A 211 -0.78 17.48 16.87
#